data_AF-A0A1I3Y0R1-F1
#
_entry.id   AF-A0A1I3Y0R1-F1
#
_cell.length_a   1.000
_cell.length_b   1.000
_cell.length_c   1.000
_cell.angle_alpha   90.00
_cell.angle_beta   90.00
_cell.angle_gamma   90.00
#
_symmetry.space_group_name_H-M   'P 1'
#
loop_
_entity.id
_entity.type
_entity.pdbx_description
1 polymer ?
#
loop_
_entity_poly.entity_id
_entity_poly.type
_entity_poly.pdbx_seq_one_letter_code
_entity_poly.pdbx_strand_id
1 'polypeptide(L)' 'MRSPKRAFSREELLVNCLPEGDSQERTVDSHISKLRKKLEALDIQGVPASVWGVGYRFGGEA' A
#
# COMPACT_ATOMS: atom_id res chain seq x y z
N MET A 1 -6.11 -3.71 -13.48
CA MET A 1 -5.00 -3.49 -12.51
C MET A 1 -3.68 -3.43 -13.26
N ARG A 2 -2.83 -2.44 -13.02
CA ARG A 2 -1.57 -2.26 -13.79
C ARG A 2 -0.43 -3.18 -13.32
N SER A 3 -0.28 -3.43 -12.01
CA SER A 3 0.82 -4.26 -11.47
C SER A 3 0.47 -5.03 -10.17
N PRO A 4 -0.48 -6.00 -10.20
CA PRO A 4 -0.96 -6.72 -9.00
C PRO A 4 0.13 -7.35 -8.10
N LYS A 5 1.16 -7.92 -8.74
CA LYS A 5 2.19 -8.74 -8.08
C LYS A 5 3.46 -7.96 -7.74
N ARG A 6 3.55 -6.69 -8.13
CA ARG A 6 4.71 -5.85 -7.84
C ARG A 6 4.59 -5.26 -6.45
N ALA A 7 5.65 -5.39 -5.66
CA ALA A 7 5.81 -4.60 -4.45
C ALA A 7 6.28 -3.20 -4.84
N PHE A 8 5.66 -2.18 -4.25
CA PHE A 8 6.09 -0.79 -4.35
C PHE A 8 6.67 -0.37 -3.01
N SER A 9 7.76 0.39 -3.04
CA SER A 9 8.34 1.00 -1.85
C SER A 9 7.41 2.09 -1.29
N ARG A 10 7.66 2.51 -0.05
CA ARG A 10 6.93 3.63 0.57
C ARG A 10 7.16 4.92 -0.20
N GLU A 11 8.42 5.18 -0.57
CA GLU A 11 8.81 6.32 -1.40
C GLU A 11 8.09 6.31 -2.75
N GLU A 12 8.07 5.17 -3.47
CA GLU A 12 7.35 5.05 -4.73
C GLU A 12 5.87 5.38 -4.57
N LEU A 13 5.21 4.84 -3.53
CA LEU A 13 3.81 5.13 -3.25
C LEU A 13 3.60 6.60 -2.89
N LEU A 14 4.50 7.20 -2.12
CA LEU A 14 4.44 8.60 -1.74
C LEU A 14 4.52 9.52 -2.96
N VAL A 15 5.54 9.36 -3.80
CA VAL A 15 5.76 10.18 -5.00
C VAL A 15 4.60 10.04 -6.00
N ASN A 16 4.07 8.82 -6.18
CA ASN A 16 3.00 8.59 -7.16
C ASN A 16 1.60 8.96 -6.66
N CYS A 17 1.37 8.97 -5.34
CA CYS A 17 0.04 9.25 -4.77
C CYS A 17 -0.09 10.63 -4.13
N LEU A 18 1.02 11.26 -3.75
CA LEU A 18 1.05 12.59 -3.14
C LEU A 18 2.30 13.38 -3.61
N PRO A 19 2.40 13.70 -4.91
CA PRO A 19 3.61 14.29 -5.50
C PRO A 19 4.00 15.66 -4.95
N GLU A 20 3.03 16.43 -4.41
CA GLU A 20 3.26 17.79 -3.91
C GLU A 20 3.29 17.88 -2.37
N GLY A 21 3.22 16.74 -1.66
CA GLY A 21 3.18 16.73 -0.20
C GLY A 21 4.54 16.52 0.44
N ASP A 22 4.86 17.27 1.49
CA ASP A 22 6.03 17.06 2.37
C ASP A 22 5.77 15.94 3.40
N SER A 23 5.06 14.90 2.97
CA SER A 23 4.68 13.79 3.85
C SER A 23 5.81 12.78 3.95
N GLN A 24 6.05 12.24 5.15
CA GLN A 24 7.07 11.22 5.35
C GLN A 24 6.58 9.85 4.87
N GLU A 25 7.51 8.94 4.56
CA GLU A 25 7.20 7.55 4.21
C GLU A 25 6.30 6.83 5.22
N ARG A 26 6.43 7.15 6.52
CA ARG A 26 5.59 6.61 7.61
C ARG A 26 4.11 6.95 7.45
N THR A 27 3.79 8.05 6.76
CA THR A 27 2.40 8.43 6.47
C THR A 27 1.73 7.41 5.55
N VAL A 28 2.49 6.78 4.65
CA VAL A 28 2.00 5.71 3.77
C VAL A 28 1.44 4.55 4.59
N ASP A 29 2.11 4.15 5.67
CA ASP A 29 1.65 3.06 6.55
C ASP A 29 0.24 3.34 7.10
N SER A 30 -0.01 4.59 7.54
CA SER A 30 -1.33 5.02 8.03
C SER A 30 -2.40 5.01 6.94
N HIS A 31 -2.06 5.42 5.72
CA HIS A 31 -2.98 5.34 4.58
C HIS A 31 -3.31 3.90 4.21
N ILE A 32 -2.33 3.00 4.21
CA ILE A 32 -2.54 1.57 3.95
C ILE A 32 -3.42 0.95 5.03
N SER A 33 -3.19 1.26 6.32
CA SER A 33 -4.06 0.78 7.40
C SER A 33 -5.51 1.24 7.22
N LYS A 34 -5.75 2.49 6.82
CA LYS A 34 -7.10 3.01 6.53
C LYS A 34 -7.72 2.34 5.31
N LEU A 35 -6.93 2.09 4.27
CA LEU A 35 -7.38 1.38 3.07
C LEU A 35 -7.77 -0.07 3.39
N ARG A 36 -6.94 -0.81 4.13
CA ARG A 36 -7.24 -2.18 4.57
C ARG A 36 -8.56 -2.25 5.33
N LYS A 37 -8.78 -1.37 6.32
CA LYS A 37 -10.06 -1.32 7.06
C LYS A 37 -11.28 -1.17 6.16
N LYS A 38 -11.18 -0.38 5.08
CA LYS A 38 -12.28 -0.21 4.11
C LYS A 38 -12.50 -1.46 3.26
N LEU A 39 -11.42 -2.16 2.90
CA LEU A 39 -11.48 -3.42 2.13
C LEU A 39 -12.00 -4.58 3.00
N GLU A 40 -11.57 -4.66 4.25
CA GLU A 40 -12.03 -5.63 5.24
C GLU A 40 -13.54 -5.50 5.50
N ALA A 41 -14.08 -4.27 5.49
CA ALA A 41 -15.53 -4.03 5.58
C ALA A 41 -16.32 -4.57 4.37
N LEU A 42 -15.64 -4.92 3.28
CA LEU A 42 -16.19 -5.56 2.08
C LEU A 42 -15.74 -7.04 1.97
N ASP A 43 -15.29 -7.63 3.08
CA ASP A 43 -14.76 -9.00 3.17
C ASP A 43 -13.50 -9.28 2.35
N ILE A 44 -12.75 -8.23 1.96
CA ILE A 44 -11.48 -8.35 1.24
C ILE A 44 -10.34 -8.25 2.26
N GLN A 45 -9.77 -9.40 2.62
CA GLN A 45 -8.76 -9.52 3.69
C GLN A 45 -7.33 -9.44 3.15
N GLY A 46 -6.41 -8.89 3.95
CA GLY A 46 -4.96 -9.01 3.71
C GLY A 46 -4.40 -8.20 2.53
N VAL A 47 -5.19 -7.31 1.93
CA VAL A 47 -4.79 -6.52 0.75
C VAL A 47 -4.84 -5.01 1.05
N PRO A 48 -3.81 -4.22 0.67
CA PRO A 48 -2.52 -4.64 0.13
C PRO A 48 -1.70 -5.41 1.17
N ALA A 49 -0.93 -6.43 0.76
CA ALA A 49 -0.04 -7.19 1.62
C ALA A 49 1.23 -6.39 1.96
N SER A 50 1.74 -6.57 3.18
CA SER A 50 3.04 -6.01 3.58
C SER A 50 4.16 -6.90 3.05
N VAL A 51 5.17 -6.30 2.39
CA VAL A 51 6.38 -7.00 1.94
C VAL A 51 7.55 -6.48 2.78
N TRP A 52 8.06 -7.33 3.66
CA TRP A 52 9.09 -6.94 4.64
C TRP A 52 10.34 -6.39 3.95
N GLY A 53 10.87 -5.28 4.46
CA GLY A 53 12.02 -4.58 3.87
C GLY A 53 11.74 -3.83 2.56
N VAL A 54 10.54 -3.97 1.96
CA VAL A 54 10.21 -3.35 0.67
C VAL A 54 9.10 -2.32 0.81
N GLY A 55 7.89 -2.72 1.18
CA GLY A 55 6.71 -1.86 1.14
C GLY A 55 5.42 -2.65 1.02
N TYR A 56 4.63 -2.39 -0.03
CA TYR A 56 3.28 -2.96 -0.18
C TYR A 56 3.00 -3.52 -1.57
N ARG A 57 2.18 -4.57 -1.63
CA ARG A 57 1.75 -5.26 -2.87
C ARG A 57 0.25 -5.48 -2.85
N PHE A 58 -0.46 -5.27 -3.96
CA PHE A 58 -1.92 -5.40 -4.01
C PHE A 58 -2.41 -6.86 -4.17
N GLY A 59 -1.55 -7.81 -4.49
CA GLY A 59 -1.87 -9.25 -4.54
C GLY A 59 -1.30 -10.03 -3.36
N GLY A 60 -1.96 -11.15 -3.01
CA GLY A 60 -1.41 -12.16 -2.11
C GLY A 60 -0.12 -12.81 -2.65
N GLU A 61 0.58 -13.55 -1.79
CA GLU A 61 1.47 -14.62 -2.27
C GLU A 61 0.61 -15.56 -3.14
N ALA A 62 1.16 -16.03 -4.26
CA ALA A 62 0.46 -16.99 -5.11
C ALA A 62 0.06 -18.25 -4.32
#